data_AF-A0A0F9JIZ4-F1
#
_entry.id   AF-A0A0F9JIZ4-F1
#
_cell.length_a   1.000
_cell.length_b   1.000
_cell.length_c   1.000
_cell.angle_alpha   90.00
_cell.angle_beta   90.00
_cell.angle_gamma   90.00
#
_symmetry.space_group_name_H-M   'P 1'
#
loop_
_entity.id
_entity.type
_entity.pdbx_description
1 polymer ?
#
loop_
_entity_poly.entity_id
_entity_poly.type
_entity_poly.pdbx_seq_one_letter_code
_entity_poly.pdbx_strand_id
1 'polypeptide(L)'
;MTIKHLGAATRGGLITSGQDDKENTSNDLDDLNSDAMNATSTLDVTAGGTFNLNTPQGNLDTYLGSSLVRITGTPGAAVTIIVPDGATGKRIAFANETSQNATINTVTGATPTVSVPASAVKRLQVRGIEFTVTADDADATGALLADGTIPATGPFVWADKELARASLKDYSEEKFVAVAAATIDLDAEDGNVHEVEMDQDTTFTFSNPSPTGSMSSFTVILKQDSTGGWDPTWPASVDWENGTPPVVPTAANSRHMFSFMTVDAGTIHYGFLGGLSFA
;
A
#
# COMPACT_ATOMS: atom_id res chain seq x y z
N MET A 1 -54.11 -21.73 -44.59
CA MET A 1 -54.47 -20.71 -43.58
C MET A 1 -54.75 -21.43 -42.27
N THR A 2 -53.79 -21.43 -41.34
CA THR A 2 -53.92 -21.48 -39.87
C THR A 2 -52.49 -21.43 -39.34
N ILE A 3 -52.17 -20.37 -38.60
CA ILE A 3 -50.92 -20.22 -37.84
C ILE A 3 -51.27 -20.50 -36.38
N LYS A 4 -50.54 -21.43 -35.72
CA LYS A 4 -50.13 -21.30 -34.30
C LYS A 4 -49.27 -22.49 -33.83
N HIS A 5 -48.28 -22.13 -33.01
CA HIS A 5 -47.36 -22.94 -32.18
C HIS A 5 -46.01 -23.29 -32.81
N LEU A 6 -45.10 -22.30 -32.82
CA LEU A 6 -43.67 -22.58 -32.64
C LEU A 6 -43.41 -22.75 -31.14
N GLY A 7 -43.03 -23.95 -30.74
CA GLY A 7 -42.47 -24.24 -29.42
C GLY A 7 -41.09 -24.88 -29.57
N ALA A 8 -40.12 -24.29 -28.87
CA ALA A 8 -38.75 -24.74 -28.60
C ALA A 8 -37.72 -24.68 -29.77
N ALA A 9 -36.97 -23.58 -29.82
CA ALA A 9 -35.61 -23.57 -30.36
C ALA A 9 -34.61 -23.53 -29.20
N THR A 10 -33.72 -24.52 -29.15
CA THR A 10 -32.65 -24.63 -28.16
C THR A 10 -31.36 -24.00 -28.71
N ARG A 11 -30.77 -23.11 -27.91
CA ARG A 11 -29.33 -22.73 -27.78
C ARG A 11 -28.56 -22.05 -28.94
N GLY A 12 -28.06 -20.84 -28.64
CA GLY A 12 -26.66 -20.45 -28.86
C GLY A 12 -26.35 -19.17 -29.66
N GLY A 13 -25.76 -18.15 -28.98
CA GLY A 13 -25.06 -16.97 -29.56
C GLY A 13 -25.99 -15.80 -29.92
N LEU A 14 -25.77 -14.54 -29.54
CA LEU A 14 -24.52 -13.78 -29.44
C LEU A 14 -24.86 -12.47 -28.68
N ILE A 15 -24.29 -12.23 -27.49
CA ILE A 15 -24.26 -10.87 -26.92
C ILE A 15 -23.02 -10.20 -27.51
N THR A 16 -23.20 -9.42 -28.57
CA THR A 16 -22.12 -8.64 -29.19
C THR A 16 -21.82 -7.41 -28.34
N SER A 17 -20.66 -7.45 -27.68
CA SER A 17 -19.66 -6.38 -27.61
C SER A 17 -20.19 -4.95 -27.81
N GLY A 18 -20.53 -4.31 -26.70
CA GLY A 18 -20.85 -2.88 -26.66
C GLY A 18 -20.66 -2.26 -25.28
N GLN A 19 -19.81 -2.84 -24.42
CA GLN A 19 -19.39 -2.15 -23.20
C GLN A 19 -18.46 -1.01 -23.64
N ASP A 20 -18.99 0.21 -23.71
CA ASP A 20 -18.20 1.45 -23.80
C ASP A 20 -17.44 1.57 -22.48
N ASP A 21 -16.13 1.82 -22.52
CA ASP A 21 -15.26 1.89 -21.33
C ASP A 21 -15.69 2.95 -20.30
N LYS A 22 -16.71 3.77 -20.60
CA LYS A 22 -17.39 4.67 -19.67
C LYS A 22 -18.39 3.99 -18.73
N GLU A 23 -18.85 2.78 -19.03
CA GLU A 23 -19.69 2.01 -18.07
C GLU A 23 -18.87 1.54 -16.87
N ASN A 24 -17.57 1.31 -17.04
CA ASN A 24 -16.74 0.56 -16.09
C ASN A 24 -16.29 1.31 -14.81
N THR A 25 -16.87 2.46 -14.42
CA THR A 25 -16.40 3.15 -13.20
C THR A 25 -17.46 3.77 -12.29
N SER A 26 -18.48 4.47 -12.81
CA SER A 26 -19.52 5.10 -11.98
C SER A 26 -20.90 4.45 -12.17
N ASN A 27 -21.27 4.17 -13.43
CA ASN A 27 -22.49 3.45 -13.77
C ASN A 27 -22.54 2.06 -13.12
N ASP A 28 -21.48 1.27 -13.30
CA ASP A 28 -21.43 -0.09 -12.74
C ASP A 28 -21.41 -0.14 -11.21
N LEU A 29 -21.02 0.95 -10.53
CA LEU A 29 -21.06 1.03 -9.06
C LEU A 29 -22.47 1.37 -8.56
N ASP A 30 -23.16 2.27 -9.27
CA ASP A 30 -24.56 2.59 -9.02
C ASP A 30 -25.49 1.43 -9.40
N ASP A 31 -25.17 0.68 -10.47
CA ASP A 31 -25.83 -0.57 -10.85
C ASP A 31 -25.56 -1.68 -9.84
N LEU A 32 -24.33 -1.83 -9.35
CA LEU A 32 -24.02 -2.79 -8.28
C LEU A 32 -24.74 -2.45 -6.97
N ASN A 33 -24.87 -1.16 -6.64
CA ASN A 33 -25.67 -0.70 -5.51
C ASN A 33 -27.17 -0.92 -5.73
N SER A 34 -27.68 -0.65 -6.93
CA SER A 34 -29.08 -0.91 -7.34
C SER A 34 -29.43 -2.41 -7.31
N ASP A 35 -28.52 -3.27 -7.77
CA ASP A 35 -28.67 -4.72 -7.76
C ASP A 35 -28.49 -5.31 -6.35
N ALA A 36 -27.60 -4.75 -5.53
CA ALA A 36 -27.46 -5.13 -4.12
C ALA A 36 -28.71 -4.79 -3.30
N MET A 37 -29.41 -3.71 -3.66
CA MET A 37 -30.70 -3.34 -3.05
C MET A 37 -31.88 -4.21 -3.53
N ASN A 38 -31.78 -4.90 -4.67
CA ASN A 38 -32.86 -5.72 -5.24
C ASN A 38 -32.65 -7.24 -5.14
N ALA A 39 -31.43 -7.72 -4.86
CA ALA A 39 -31.13 -9.15 -4.67
C ALA A 39 -30.11 -9.35 -3.53
N THR A 40 -30.59 -9.45 -2.29
CA THR A 40 -29.79 -9.81 -1.10
C THR A 40 -30.01 -11.28 -0.76
N SER A 41 -28.93 -12.01 -0.51
CA SER A 41 -29.00 -13.39 -0.03
C SER A 41 -28.29 -13.53 1.33
N THR A 42 -28.91 -14.22 2.29
CA THR A 42 -28.33 -14.44 3.63
C THR A 42 -27.73 -15.84 3.75
N LEU A 43 -26.46 -15.92 4.14
CA LEU A 43 -25.72 -17.14 4.45
C LEU A 43 -25.54 -17.25 5.97
N ASP A 44 -26.28 -18.16 6.60
CA ASP A 44 -26.12 -18.47 8.03
C ASP A 44 -24.94 -19.43 8.23
N VAL A 45 -23.91 -18.96 8.93
CA VAL A 45 -22.68 -19.68 9.21
C VAL A 45 -22.56 -20.12 10.67
N THR A 46 -23.67 -20.18 11.42
CA THR A 46 -23.66 -20.57 12.85
C THR A 46 -22.92 -21.88 13.13
N ALA A 47 -22.92 -22.83 12.18
CA ALA A 47 -22.17 -24.08 12.30
C ALA A 47 -20.63 -23.93 12.30
N GLY A 48 -20.11 -22.81 11.76
CA GLY A 48 -18.69 -22.62 11.49
C GLY A 48 -18.17 -23.51 10.35
N GLY A 49 -16.88 -23.39 10.02
CA GLY A 49 -16.23 -24.24 9.02
C GLY A 49 -16.36 -23.74 7.59
N THR A 50 -16.38 -24.66 6.62
CA THR A 50 -16.31 -24.35 5.18
C THR A 50 -17.69 -24.42 4.52
N PHE A 51 -18.07 -23.36 3.81
CA PHE A 51 -19.31 -23.23 3.05
C PHE A 51 -18.96 -23.13 1.57
N ASN A 52 -19.37 -24.11 0.77
CA ASN A 52 -19.03 -24.16 -0.66
C ASN A 52 -20.20 -23.70 -1.52
N LEU A 53 -20.05 -22.54 -2.16
CA LEU A 53 -21.01 -21.93 -3.07
C LEU A 53 -20.78 -22.33 -4.53
N ASN A 54 -19.89 -23.29 -4.81
CA ASN A 54 -19.53 -23.74 -6.17
C ASN A 54 -20.51 -24.73 -6.82
N THR A 55 -21.50 -25.25 -6.08
CA THR A 55 -22.51 -26.18 -6.61
C THR A 55 -23.86 -25.98 -5.92
N PRO A 56 -25.00 -26.31 -6.55
CA PRO A 56 -26.30 -26.12 -5.92
C PRO A 56 -26.45 -27.02 -4.68
N GLN A 57 -26.46 -26.42 -3.49
CA GLN A 57 -27.00 -27.06 -2.29
C GLN A 57 -28.43 -26.55 -2.07
N GLY A 58 -29.42 -27.22 -2.67
CA GLY A 58 -30.82 -26.80 -2.58
C GLY A 58 -31.17 -25.63 -3.51
N ASN A 59 -32.26 -24.90 -3.22
CA ASN A 59 -32.87 -23.83 -4.04
C ASN A 59 -31.99 -22.55 -4.12
N LEU A 60 -30.73 -22.75 -4.49
CA LEU A 60 -29.60 -21.94 -4.10
C LEU A 60 -28.71 -21.63 -5.30
N ASP A 61 -29.36 -21.33 -6.42
CA ASP A 61 -28.76 -20.64 -7.57
C ASP A 61 -28.73 -19.11 -7.32
N THR A 62 -29.18 -18.67 -6.14
CA THR A 62 -29.46 -17.27 -5.80
C THR A 62 -28.26 -16.52 -5.21
N TYR A 63 -27.33 -17.19 -4.52
CA TYR A 63 -26.23 -16.51 -3.80
C TYR A 63 -25.20 -15.82 -4.71
N LEU A 64 -24.93 -16.38 -5.88
CA LEU A 64 -24.02 -15.78 -6.88
C LEU A 64 -24.76 -15.06 -8.01
N GLY A 65 -26.10 -15.12 -7.97
CA GLY A 65 -27.00 -14.23 -8.68
C GLY A 65 -27.25 -12.93 -7.91
N SER A 66 -27.08 -12.92 -6.59
CA SER A 66 -27.14 -11.73 -5.74
C SER A 66 -25.85 -10.93 -5.77
N SER A 67 -25.97 -9.60 -5.87
CA SER A 67 -24.85 -8.66 -5.76
C SER A 67 -24.36 -8.49 -4.32
N LEU A 68 -25.16 -8.90 -3.31
CA LEU A 68 -24.81 -8.88 -1.89
C LEU A 68 -25.13 -10.21 -1.17
N VAL A 69 -24.13 -10.74 -0.47
CA VAL A 69 -24.25 -11.89 0.44
C VAL A 69 -24.04 -11.41 1.88
N ARG A 70 -25.04 -11.59 2.75
CA ARG A 70 -24.93 -11.32 4.19
C ARG A 70 -24.50 -12.58 4.92
N ILE A 71 -23.36 -12.55 5.58
CA ILE A 71 -22.84 -13.63 6.42
C ILE A 71 -23.35 -13.36 7.83
N THR A 72 -24.20 -14.25 8.34
CA THR A 72 -24.89 -14.08 9.63
C THR A 72 -24.69 -15.30 10.54
N GLY A 73 -25.04 -15.16 11.81
CA GLY A 73 -24.97 -16.24 12.80
C GLY A 73 -23.84 -16.06 13.79
N THR A 74 -23.71 -17.03 14.70
CA THR A 74 -22.71 -17.00 15.79
C THR A 74 -21.78 -18.21 15.65
N PRO A 75 -20.88 -18.22 14.66
CA PRO A 75 -19.98 -19.34 14.46
C PRO A 75 -19.13 -19.58 15.71
N GLY A 76 -18.88 -20.84 16.06
CA GLY A 76 -17.94 -21.24 17.11
C GLY A 76 -16.51 -21.51 16.61
N ALA A 77 -16.28 -21.43 15.29
CA ALA A 77 -15.01 -21.69 14.63
C ALA A 77 -14.83 -20.77 13.41
N ALA A 78 -13.61 -20.71 12.87
CA ALA A 78 -13.32 -19.93 11.67
C ALA A 78 -14.26 -20.30 10.51
N VAL A 79 -14.68 -19.29 9.74
CA VAL A 79 -15.59 -19.44 8.61
C VAL A 79 -14.80 -19.30 7.32
N THR A 80 -14.92 -20.25 6.41
CA THR A 80 -14.39 -20.18 5.06
C THR A 80 -15.52 -20.30 4.05
N ILE A 81 -15.60 -19.38 3.10
CA ILE A 81 -16.60 -19.39 2.03
C ILE A 81 -15.86 -19.62 0.72
N ILE A 82 -16.22 -20.69 0.02
CA ILE A 82 -15.68 -21.01 -1.29
C ILE A 82 -16.65 -20.52 -2.35
N VAL A 83 -16.21 -19.62 -3.23
CA VAL A 83 -16.96 -19.20 -4.42
C VAL A 83 -16.41 -19.91 -5.67
N PRO A 84 -17.18 -20.01 -6.77
CA PRO A 84 -16.67 -20.55 -8.02
C PRO A 84 -15.46 -19.79 -8.54
N ASP A 85 -14.58 -20.51 -9.24
CA ASP A 85 -13.65 -19.89 -10.18
C ASP A 85 -14.45 -19.23 -11.31
N GLY A 86 -14.08 -18.03 -11.75
CA GLY A 86 -14.91 -17.24 -12.67
C GLY A 86 -14.11 -16.61 -13.81
N ALA A 87 -14.43 -16.93 -15.07
CA ALA A 87 -13.68 -16.42 -16.21
C ALA A 87 -13.86 -14.90 -16.50
N THR A 88 -14.91 -14.25 -15.98
CA THR A 88 -15.16 -12.81 -16.19
C THR A 88 -15.99 -12.17 -15.07
N GLY A 89 -15.35 -11.30 -14.29
CA GLY A 89 -15.88 -10.01 -13.85
C GLY A 89 -17.07 -9.96 -12.87
N LYS A 90 -17.57 -11.08 -12.34
CA LYS A 90 -18.68 -11.06 -11.37
C LYS A 90 -18.27 -10.31 -10.10
N ARG A 91 -19.03 -9.26 -9.77
CA ARG A 91 -18.87 -8.44 -8.56
C ARG A 91 -19.83 -8.96 -7.49
N ILE A 92 -19.32 -9.23 -6.30
CA ILE A 92 -20.07 -9.73 -5.15
C ILE A 92 -19.62 -8.95 -3.92
N ALA A 93 -20.58 -8.41 -3.17
CA ALA A 93 -20.31 -7.87 -1.85
C ALA A 93 -20.58 -8.94 -0.78
N PHE A 94 -19.70 -9.02 0.21
CA PHE A 94 -19.90 -9.83 1.41
C PHE A 94 -20.00 -8.90 2.61
N ALA A 95 -21.13 -8.93 3.31
CA ALA A 95 -21.32 -8.23 4.58
C ALA A 95 -21.22 -9.25 5.71
N ASN A 96 -20.18 -9.16 6.53
CA ASN A 96 -19.99 -10.04 7.67
C ASN A 96 -20.61 -9.43 8.93
N GLU A 97 -21.75 -9.97 9.35
CA GLU A 97 -22.48 -9.56 10.56
C GLU A 97 -22.21 -10.50 11.74
N THR A 98 -21.22 -11.38 11.60
CA THR A 98 -20.80 -12.29 12.67
C THR A 98 -19.72 -11.66 13.55
N SER A 99 -19.41 -12.33 14.66
CA SER A 99 -18.32 -11.96 15.56
C SER A 99 -16.94 -12.48 15.14
N GLN A 100 -16.84 -13.20 14.01
CA GLN A 100 -15.58 -13.79 13.55
C GLN A 100 -15.23 -13.35 12.13
N ASN A 101 -13.94 -13.35 11.82
CA ASN A 101 -13.48 -13.11 10.45
C ASN A 101 -13.92 -14.28 9.56
N ALA A 102 -14.41 -13.95 8.37
CA ALA A 102 -14.69 -14.92 7.31
C ALA A 102 -13.57 -14.86 6.27
N THR A 103 -13.12 -16.01 5.79
CA THR A 103 -12.18 -16.10 4.67
C THR A 103 -12.94 -16.44 3.40
N ILE A 104 -12.76 -15.68 2.34
CA ILE A 104 -13.29 -15.96 1.00
C ILE A 104 -12.18 -16.56 0.15
N ASN A 105 -12.48 -17.68 -0.50
CA ASN A 105 -11.56 -18.38 -1.37
C ASN A 105 -12.26 -18.83 -2.67
N THR A 106 -11.50 -19.09 -3.72
CA THR A 106 -11.99 -19.74 -4.94
C THR A 106 -11.85 -21.26 -4.83
N VAL A 107 -12.43 -22.00 -5.77
CA VAL A 107 -12.46 -23.48 -5.77
C VAL A 107 -11.06 -24.05 -5.90
N THR A 108 -10.30 -23.49 -6.83
CA THR A 108 -8.91 -23.90 -7.09
C THR A 108 -7.93 -23.28 -6.09
N GLY A 109 -8.39 -22.31 -5.29
CA GLY A 109 -7.61 -21.60 -4.30
C GLY A 109 -7.04 -20.30 -4.85
N ALA A 110 -7.47 -19.17 -4.27
CA ALA A 110 -6.97 -17.85 -4.55
C ALA A 110 -5.63 -17.63 -3.84
N THR A 111 -4.71 -16.96 -4.52
CA THR A 111 -3.45 -16.52 -3.95
C THR A 111 -3.33 -15.00 -4.15
N PRO A 112 -3.61 -14.16 -3.13
CA PRO A 112 -4.05 -14.49 -1.78
C PRO A 112 -5.56 -14.77 -1.65
N THR A 113 -5.96 -15.46 -0.58
CA THR A 113 -7.36 -15.48 -0.11
C THR A 113 -7.76 -14.12 0.44
N VAL A 114 -9.06 -13.80 0.46
CA VAL A 114 -9.56 -12.53 1.00
C VAL A 114 -10.17 -12.72 2.38
N SER A 115 -9.83 -11.84 3.33
CA SER A 115 -10.46 -11.79 4.65
C SER A 115 -11.60 -10.78 4.66
N VAL A 116 -12.74 -11.14 5.26
CA VAL A 116 -13.87 -10.25 5.58
C VAL A 116 -13.94 -10.18 7.10
N PRO A 117 -13.36 -9.13 7.73
CA PRO A 117 -13.38 -8.98 9.18
C PRO A 117 -14.79 -8.99 9.76
N ALA A 118 -14.92 -9.31 11.05
CA ALA A 118 -16.18 -9.18 11.77
C ALA A 118 -16.75 -7.76 11.63
N SER A 119 -18.07 -7.64 11.43
CA SER A 119 -18.78 -6.37 11.22
C SER A 119 -18.31 -5.54 10.02
N ALA A 120 -17.60 -6.14 9.05
CA ALA A 120 -17.11 -5.45 7.86
C ALA A 120 -17.85 -5.86 6.59
N VAL A 121 -17.81 -4.98 5.59
CA VAL A 121 -18.26 -5.28 4.23
C VAL A 121 -17.06 -5.27 3.30
N LYS A 122 -16.94 -6.28 2.44
CA LYS A 122 -15.90 -6.38 1.41
C LYS A 122 -16.57 -6.52 0.04
N ARG A 123 -16.13 -5.73 -0.93
CA ARG A 123 -16.62 -5.83 -2.32
C ARG A 123 -15.55 -6.47 -3.19
N LEU A 124 -15.85 -7.65 -3.71
CA LEU A 124 -14.92 -8.46 -4.47
C LEU A 124 -15.38 -8.61 -5.91
N GLN A 125 -14.44 -8.62 -6.85
CA GLN A 125 -14.63 -9.12 -8.20
C GLN A 125 -13.84 -10.41 -8.38
N VAL A 126 -14.47 -11.47 -8.88
CA VAL A 126 -13.77 -12.74 -9.17
C VAL A 126 -13.23 -12.72 -10.60
N ARG A 127 -11.93 -13.02 -10.77
CA ARG A 127 -11.23 -13.07 -12.06
C ARG A 127 -10.32 -14.30 -12.14
N GLY A 128 -10.73 -15.30 -12.90
CA GLY A 128 -10.13 -16.63 -12.91
C GLY A 128 -10.21 -17.25 -11.52
N ILE A 129 -9.05 -17.38 -10.87
CA ILE A 129 -8.90 -17.89 -9.50
C ILE A 129 -8.58 -16.77 -8.50
N GLU A 130 -8.42 -15.52 -8.96
CA GLU A 130 -8.02 -14.36 -8.16
C GLU A 130 -9.22 -13.46 -7.82
N PHE A 131 -9.03 -12.64 -6.78
CA PHE A 131 -9.97 -11.59 -6.41
C PHE A 131 -9.37 -10.21 -6.66
N THR A 132 -10.16 -9.31 -7.24
CA THR A 132 -9.90 -7.87 -7.23
C THR A 132 -10.83 -7.22 -6.21
N VAL A 133 -10.26 -6.72 -5.12
CA VAL A 133 -11.00 -5.98 -4.11
C VAL A 133 -11.26 -4.56 -4.64
N THR A 134 -12.52 -4.16 -4.76
CA THR A 134 -12.88 -2.89 -5.41
C THR A 134 -13.20 -1.76 -4.42
N ALA A 135 -13.43 -2.07 -3.13
CA ALA A 135 -13.52 -1.10 -2.04
C ALA A 135 -13.55 -1.82 -0.70
N ASP A 136 -12.60 -1.51 0.19
CA ASP A 136 -12.52 -2.05 1.54
C ASP A 136 -12.48 -0.94 2.58
N ASP A 137 -13.35 -1.05 3.60
CA ASP A 137 -13.27 -0.24 4.82
C ASP A 137 -12.27 -0.81 5.85
N ALA A 138 -11.59 -1.94 5.58
CA ALA A 138 -10.86 -2.66 6.64
C ALA A 138 -9.54 -3.39 6.27
N ASP A 139 -9.07 -3.41 5.01
CA ASP A 139 -7.73 -3.98 4.69
C ASP A 139 -6.85 -2.98 3.92
N ALA A 140 -6.43 -1.93 4.60
CA ALA A 140 -5.44 -1.00 4.06
C ALA A 140 -4.29 -0.82 5.05
N THR A 141 -3.55 -1.90 5.32
CA THR A 141 -2.14 -1.72 5.67
C THR A 141 -1.38 -1.57 4.35
N GLY A 142 -1.11 -0.32 3.96
CA GLY A 142 -0.22 0.01 2.84
C GLY A 142 -0.82 0.12 1.43
N ALA A 143 -2.15 0.15 1.27
CA ALA A 143 -2.80 0.36 -0.03
C ALA A 143 -3.63 1.65 -0.06
N LEU A 144 -3.58 2.37 -1.19
CA LEU A 144 -4.42 3.54 -1.44
C LEU A 144 -5.86 3.05 -1.47
N LEU A 145 -6.77 3.66 -0.70
CA LEU A 145 -8.18 3.33 -0.76
C LEU A 145 -8.71 3.61 -2.18
N ALA A 146 -9.76 2.90 -2.58
CA ALA A 146 -10.32 3.03 -3.94
C ALA A 146 -10.83 4.46 -4.26
N ASP A 147 -11.06 5.27 -3.23
CA ASP A 147 -11.42 6.69 -3.31
C ASP A 147 -10.19 7.63 -3.34
N GLY A 148 -8.98 7.08 -3.36
CA GLY A 148 -7.72 7.84 -3.34
C GLY A 148 -7.31 8.32 -1.95
N THR A 149 -7.95 7.87 -0.87
CA THR A 149 -7.58 8.25 0.49
C THR A 149 -6.52 7.32 1.09
N ILE A 150 -5.71 7.87 1.99
CA ILE A 150 -4.72 7.11 2.76
C ILE A 150 -5.42 6.56 4.00
N PRO A 151 -5.27 5.27 4.36
CA PRO A 151 -5.84 4.70 5.57
C PRO A 151 -5.51 5.54 6.82
N ALA A 152 -6.52 5.80 7.64
CA ALA A 152 -6.44 6.74 8.76
C ALA A 152 -5.48 6.33 9.90
N THR A 153 -4.96 5.10 9.87
CA THR A 153 -4.07 4.57 10.90
C THR A 153 -2.88 3.83 10.25
N GLY A 154 -1.69 4.45 10.30
CA GLY A 154 -0.43 3.83 9.88
C GLY A 154 0.28 4.56 8.74
N PRO A 155 1.59 4.32 8.56
CA PRO A 155 2.34 4.88 7.45
C PRO A 155 1.84 4.29 6.13
N PHE A 156 1.80 5.15 5.12
CA PHE A 156 1.65 4.72 3.74
C PHE A 156 3.04 4.41 3.16
N VAL A 157 3.37 3.14 2.92
CA VAL A 157 4.71 2.71 2.48
C VAL A 157 4.72 2.48 0.96
N TRP A 158 5.53 3.25 0.22
CA TRP A 158 5.62 3.13 -1.25
C TRP A 158 6.54 2.02 -1.75
N ALA A 159 7.37 1.38 -0.89
CA ALA A 159 8.27 0.28 -1.29
C ALA A 159 9.03 0.57 -2.60
N ASP A 160 9.65 1.75 -2.66
CA ASP A 160 10.41 2.27 -3.80
C ASP A 160 9.63 2.38 -5.11
N LYS A 161 8.31 2.60 -5.03
CA LYS A 161 7.45 2.92 -6.18
C LYS A 161 7.32 4.42 -6.40
N GLU A 162 6.93 4.77 -7.62
CA GLU A 162 6.83 6.15 -8.08
C GLU A 162 5.57 6.85 -7.56
N LEU A 163 5.74 8.04 -6.99
CA LEU A 163 4.66 9.01 -6.77
C LEU A 163 4.70 10.08 -7.89
N ALA A 164 3.91 9.87 -8.95
CA ALA A 164 3.97 10.72 -10.13
C ALA A 164 3.14 12.00 -9.99
N ARG A 165 3.74 13.15 -10.35
CA ARG A 165 3.08 14.48 -10.43
C ARG A 165 2.45 14.95 -9.10
N ALA A 166 3.02 14.57 -7.97
CA ALA A 166 2.56 15.06 -6.67
C ALA A 166 2.81 16.57 -6.49
N SER A 167 1.86 17.22 -5.82
CA SER A 167 1.99 18.60 -5.34
C SER A 167 1.91 18.57 -3.82
N LEU A 168 3.09 18.63 -3.19
CA LEU A 168 3.22 18.60 -1.73
C LEU A 168 3.30 20.03 -1.21
N LYS A 169 2.47 20.36 -0.21
CA LYS A 169 2.52 21.63 0.53
C LYS A 169 2.65 21.32 2.00
N ASP A 170 3.47 22.10 2.69
CA ASP A 170 3.72 21.94 4.14
C ASP A 170 4.12 20.50 4.48
N TYR A 171 5.05 19.95 3.69
CA TYR A 171 5.61 18.63 3.96
C TYR A 171 6.78 18.75 4.93
N SER A 172 6.94 17.74 5.77
CA SER A 172 8.12 17.57 6.63
C SER A 172 8.91 16.36 6.15
N GLU A 173 10.22 16.44 6.34
CA GLU A 173 11.14 15.31 6.20
C GLU A 173 11.35 14.64 7.55
N GLU A 174 11.63 13.33 7.54
CA GLU A 174 11.95 12.60 8.77
C GLU A 174 13.36 12.97 9.25
N LYS A 175 13.49 13.17 10.57
CA LYS A 175 14.76 13.55 11.21
C LYS A 175 15.29 12.40 12.06
N PHE A 176 16.47 11.91 11.69
CA PHE A 176 17.29 11.04 12.53
C PHE A 176 18.20 11.86 13.46
N VAL A 177 18.36 11.42 14.70
CA VAL A 177 19.30 12.01 15.66
C VAL A 177 20.32 10.97 16.06
N ALA A 178 21.57 11.18 15.65
CA ALA A 178 22.65 10.27 15.94
C ALA A 178 23.10 10.40 17.41
N VAL A 179 23.48 9.27 18.00
CA VAL A 179 24.24 9.25 19.25
C VAL A 179 25.70 9.52 18.92
N ALA A 180 26.34 10.40 19.69
CA ALA A 180 27.73 10.74 19.47
C ALA A 180 28.65 9.51 19.59
N ALA A 181 29.53 9.34 18.61
CA ALA A 181 30.48 8.22 18.56
C ALA A 181 31.67 8.59 17.67
N ALA A 182 32.80 7.89 17.83
CA ALA A 182 33.96 8.07 16.95
C ALA A 182 33.67 7.65 15.49
N THR A 183 32.65 6.84 15.27
CA THR A 183 32.16 6.46 13.94
C THR A 183 30.64 6.44 13.94
N ILE A 184 30.04 7.13 12.97
CA ILE A 184 28.59 7.22 12.81
C ILE A 184 28.26 6.85 11.37
N ASP A 185 27.34 5.90 11.20
CA ASP A 185 26.73 5.60 9.91
C ASP A 185 25.51 6.48 9.71
N LEU A 186 25.46 7.18 8.57
CA LEU A 186 24.30 7.97 8.15
C LEU A 186 23.55 7.15 7.10
N ASP A 187 22.57 6.39 7.59
CA ASP A 187 21.71 5.53 6.78
C ASP A 187 20.58 6.35 6.15
N ALA A 188 20.53 6.41 4.81
CA ALA A 188 19.50 7.19 4.11
C ALA A 188 18.06 6.68 4.36
N GLU A 189 17.88 5.47 4.89
CA GLU A 189 16.58 4.92 5.30
C GLU A 189 16.12 5.41 6.69
N ASP A 190 17.03 5.91 7.53
CA ASP A 190 16.70 6.44 8.87
C ASP A 190 16.07 7.83 8.83
N GLY A 191 16.28 8.58 7.75
CA GLY A 191 15.67 9.89 7.52
C GLY A 191 16.38 10.73 6.46
N ASN A 192 15.74 11.80 6.00
CA ASN A 192 16.35 12.75 5.06
C ASN A 192 17.12 13.88 5.77
N VAL A 193 16.97 13.98 7.10
CA VAL A 193 17.71 14.93 7.94
C VAL A 193 18.43 14.17 9.05
N HIS A 194 19.76 14.21 9.06
CA HIS A 194 20.58 13.65 10.14
C HIS A 194 21.09 14.77 11.03
N GLU A 195 20.73 14.72 12.31
CA GLU A 195 21.28 15.62 13.32
C GLU A 195 22.35 14.89 14.12
N VAL A 196 23.56 15.44 14.13
CA VAL A 196 24.72 14.86 14.82
C VAL A 196 25.32 15.91 15.74
N GLU A 197 25.36 15.61 17.03
CA GLU A 197 26.14 16.38 18.01
C GLU A 197 27.44 15.63 18.29
N MET A 198 28.57 16.25 17.98
CA MET A 198 29.91 15.68 18.18
C MET A 198 30.44 16.06 19.55
N ASP A 199 30.89 15.06 20.31
CA ASP A 199 31.66 15.17 21.56
C ASP A 199 33.08 14.57 21.43
N GLN A 200 33.45 14.13 20.23
CA GLN A 200 34.80 13.77 19.80
C GLN A 200 34.94 13.90 18.27
N ASP A 201 36.17 13.80 17.78
CA ASP A 201 36.43 13.61 16.34
C ASP A 201 35.63 12.41 15.81
N THR A 202 34.89 12.62 14.73
CA THR A 202 33.88 11.67 14.25
C THR A 202 34.12 11.34 12.79
N THR A 203 34.21 10.05 12.47
CA THR A 203 34.25 9.56 11.08
C THR A 203 32.86 9.14 10.63
N PHE A 204 32.41 9.64 9.48
CA PHE A 204 31.13 9.29 8.89
C PHE A 204 31.25 8.21 7.82
N THR A 205 30.27 7.31 7.80
CA THR A 205 29.98 6.43 6.65
C THR A 205 28.56 6.71 6.16
N PHE A 206 28.29 6.46 4.89
CA PHE A 206 26.96 6.60 4.29
C PHE A 206 26.50 5.22 3.82
N SER A 207 25.24 4.89 4.06
CA SER A 207 24.67 3.58 3.71
C SER A 207 23.25 3.71 3.13
N ASN A 208 22.81 2.61 2.49
CA ASN A 208 21.50 2.43 1.87
C ASN A 208 20.98 3.60 0.99
N PRO A 209 21.80 4.21 0.11
CA PRO A 209 21.26 5.15 -0.86
C PRO A 209 20.33 4.42 -1.84
N SER A 210 19.41 5.18 -2.43
CA SER A 210 18.52 4.69 -3.48
C SER A 210 19.31 4.02 -4.63
N PRO A 211 18.76 2.97 -5.26
CA PRO A 211 19.42 2.29 -6.38
C PRO A 211 19.79 3.21 -7.54
N THR A 212 20.78 2.81 -8.34
CA THR A 212 21.25 3.56 -9.52
C THR A 212 20.09 3.95 -10.44
N GLY A 213 20.08 5.21 -10.88
CA GLY A 213 19.01 5.78 -11.71
C GLY A 213 17.94 6.54 -10.92
N SER A 214 17.90 6.33 -9.60
CA SER A 214 17.20 7.20 -8.64
C SER A 214 18.19 8.14 -7.97
N MET A 215 17.74 9.34 -7.61
CA MET A 215 18.51 10.26 -6.78
C MET A 215 18.20 9.97 -5.30
N SER A 216 19.23 9.88 -4.47
CA SER A 216 19.11 9.95 -3.01
C SER A 216 19.79 11.22 -2.52
N SER A 217 19.16 11.91 -1.57
CA SER A 217 19.74 13.08 -0.91
C SER A 217 19.33 13.15 0.55
N PHE A 218 20.24 13.65 1.37
CA PHE A 218 19.99 13.94 2.78
C PHE A 218 20.79 15.17 3.22
N THR A 219 20.36 15.75 4.33
CA THR A 219 20.99 16.90 4.97
C THR A 219 21.57 16.50 6.31
N VAL A 220 22.78 16.96 6.62
CA VAL A 220 23.43 16.77 7.92
C VAL A 220 23.49 18.09 8.66
N ILE A 221 22.84 18.14 9.82
CA ILE A 221 22.98 19.18 10.83
C ILE A 221 24.06 18.73 11.80
N LEU A 222 25.29 19.21 11.59
CA LEU A 222 26.43 18.89 12.42
C LEU A 222 26.58 19.94 13.52
N LYS A 223 26.70 19.50 14.78
CA LYS A 223 26.84 20.38 15.94
C LYS A 223 28.10 20.04 16.71
N GLN A 224 28.80 21.06 17.18
CA GLN A 224 29.79 20.94 18.23
C GLN A 224 29.07 20.90 19.59
N ASP A 225 29.55 20.06 20.51
CA ASP A 225 29.10 20.10 21.91
C ASP A 225 29.50 21.42 22.61
N SER A 226 29.27 21.48 23.92
CA SER A 226 29.64 22.62 24.76
C SER A 226 31.15 22.88 24.88
N THR A 227 31.98 21.92 24.49
CA THR A 227 33.45 22.03 24.47
C THR A 227 33.94 22.57 23.13
N GLY A 228 33.39 22.02 22.04
CA GLY A 228 33.92 22.17 20.70
C GLY A 228 35.29 21.52 20.55
N GLY A 229 35.92 21.76 19.40
CA GLY A 229 37.24 21.22 19.07
C GLY A 229 37.23 19.93 18.24
N TRP A 230 36.07 19.51 17.73
CA TRP A 230 35.92 18.22 17.06
C TRP A 230 35.89 18.34 15.55
N ASP A 231 36.67 17.51 14.88
CA ASP A 231 36.75 17.49 13.43
C ASP A 231 35.94 16.32 12.84
N PRO A 232 35.06 16.57 11.85
CA PRO A 232 34.42 15.51 11.10
C PRO A 232 35.34 14.97 10.01
N THR A 233 35.33 13.65 9.82
CA THR A 233 35.97 12.97 8.69
C THR A 233 34.89 12.37 7.79
N TRP A 234 34.81 12.87 6.55
CA TRP A 234 33.84 12.41 5.56
C TRP A 234 34.36 11.19 4.79
N PRO A 235 33.47 10.31 4.28
CA PRO A 235 33.89 9.15 3.53
C PRO A 235 34.56 9.55 2.19
N ALA A 236 35.46 8.72 1.69
CA ALA A 236 36.18 8.97 0.43
C ALA A 236 35.26 8.97 -0.81
N SER A 237 34.04 8.46 -0.69
CA SER A 237 33.00 8.55 -1.72
C SER A 237 32.42 9.96 -1.87
N VAL A 238 32.70 10.88 -0.93
CA VAL A 238 32.25 12.27 -1.06
C VAL A 238 33.17 13.05 -2.00
N ASP A 239 32.60 13.48 -3.11
CA ASP A 239 33.21 14.42 -4.03
C ASP A 239 32.82 15.85 -3.63
N TRP A 240 33.82 16.65 -3.27
CA TRP A 240 33.68 18.03 -2.86
C TRP A 240 34.07 18.98 -3.99
N GLU A 241 33.61 20.23 -3.91
CA GLU A 241 34.10 21.26 -4.83
C GLU A 241 35.64 21.36 -4.78
N ASN A 242 36.30 21.22 -5.94
CA ASN A 242 37.76 21.16 -6.06
C ASN A 242 38.43 20.01 -5.26
N GLY A 243 37.69 18.96 -4.92
CA GLY A 243 38.20 17.74 -4.28
C GLY A 243 38.62 17.90 -2.81
N THR A 244 38.25 19.00 -2.14
CA THR A 244 38.64 19.26 -0.74
C THR A 244 37.41 19.49 0.13
N PRO A 245 37.25 18.78 1.27
CA PRO A 245 36.15 19.02 2.19
C PRO A 245 36.22 20.44 2.79
N PRO A 246 35.07 21.09 3.06
CA PRO A 246 35.04 22.34 3.79
C PRO A 246 35.67 22.20 5.18
N VAL A 247 36.44 23.22 5.59
CA VAL A 247 36.97 23.30 6.96
C VAL A 247 35.82 23.66 7.89
N VAL A 248 35.56 22.81 8.89
CA VAL A 248 34.48 23.00 9.85
C VAL A 248 34.99 23.80 11.05
N PRO A 249 34.42 24.97 11.37
CA PRO A 249 34.74 25.68 12.59
C PRO A 249 34.42 24.83 13.82
N THR A 250 35.29 24.85 14.82
CA THR A 250 35.18 23.96 15.98
C THR A 250 34.74 24.70 17.25
N ALA A 251 34.09 25.86 17.11
CA ALA A 251 33.62 26.62 18.25
C ALA A 251 32.52 25.85 19.01
N ALA A 252 32.56 25.87 20.34
CA ALA A 252 31.53 25.25 21.17
C ALA A 252 30.11 25.67 20.76
N ASN A 253 29.18 24.71 20.73
CA ASN A 253 27.77 24.86 20.36
C ASN A 253 27.51 25.34 18.92
N SER A 254 28.54 25.47 18.08
CA SER A 254 28.36 25.90 16.69
C SER A 254 27.68 24.81 15.86
N ARG A 255 26.87 25.25 14.89
CA ARG A 255 26.10 24.37 14.01
C ARG A 255 26.49 24.59 12.56
N HIS A 256 26.54 23.52 11.80
CA HIS A 256 26.96 23.48 10.41
C HIS A 256 25.98 22.65 9.62
N MET A 257 25.73 23.07 8.38
CA MET A 257 24.78 22.41 7.49
C MET A 257 25.51 21.90 6.26
N PHE A 258 25.34 20.61 5.98
CA PHE A 258 25.83 19.97 4.77
C PHE A 258 24.68 19.27 4.07
N SER A 259 24.71 19.22 2.74
CA SER A 259 23.80 18.40 1.96
C SER A 259 24.61 17.45 1.10
N PHE A 260 24.11 16.22 0.95
CA PHE A 260 24.74 15.19 0.15
C PHE A 260 23.74 14.65 -0.85
N MET A 261 24.18 14.35 -2.06
CA MET A 261 23.35 13.68 -3.06
C MET A 261 24.13 12.63 -3.85
N THR A 262 23.46 11.57 -4.26
CA THR A 262 23.99 10.54 -5.17
C THR A 262 22.92 10.13 -6.18
N VAL A 263 23.34 9.70 -7.37
CA VAL A 263 22.47 9.13 -8.42
C VAL A 263 22.92 7.73 -8.84
N ASP A 264 23.97 7.20 -8.19
CA ASP A 264 24.70 6.00 -8.57
C ASP A 264 24.84 5.00 -7.41
N ALA A 265 23.82 4.94 -6.55
CA ALA A 265 23.76 4.08 -5.37
C ALA A 265 24.97 4.28 -4.42
N GLY A 266 25.45 5.51 -4.30
CA GLY A 266 26.50 5.89 -3.35
C GLY A 266 27.93 5.59 -3.78
N THR A 267 28.14 5.30 -5.07
CA THR A 267 29.51 5.23 -5.61
C THR A 267 30.19 6.59 -5.50
N ILE A 268 29.45 7.66 -5.82
CA ILE A 268 29.85 9.05 -5.58
C ILE A 268 28.71 9.78 -4.86
N HIS A 269 29.06 10.53 -3.82
CA HIS A 269 28.19 11.52 -3.19
C HIS A 269 28.72 12.92 -3.46
N TYR A 270 27.94 13.79 -4.11
CA TYR A 270 28.30 15.20 -4.22
C TYR A 270 28.00 15.89 -2.89
N GLY A 271 29.03 16.46 -2.27
CA GLY A 271 28.93 17.19 -1.01
C GLY A 271 28.78 18.70 -1.22
N PHE A 272 27.79 19.30 -0.56
CA PHE A 272 27.52 20.74 -0.61
C PHE A 272 27.59 21.33 0.79
N LEU A 273 28.26 22.49 0.90
CA LEU A 273 28.19 23.29 2.11
C LEU A 273 26.93 24.16 2.10
N GLY A 274 26.00 23.88 3.02
CA GLY A 274 24.80 24.70 3.23
C GLY A 274 25.05 25.94 4.09
N GLY A 275 26.02 25.86 5.02
CA GLY A 275 26.48 27.00 5.81
C GLY A 275 27.24 26.56 7.06
N LEU A 276 27.99 27.51 7.64
CA LEU A 276 28.83 27.28 8.82
C LEU A 276 28.47 28.25 9.94
N SER A 277 28.67 27.80 11.18
CA SER A 277 28.60 28.64 12.38
C SER A 277 27.25 29.32 12.58
N PHE A 278 26.16 28.56 12.35
CA PHE A 278 24.84 28.99 12.78
C PHE A 278 24.78 29.05 14.31
N ALA A 279 24.03 30.04 14.81
CA ALA A 279 23.76 30.24 16.23
C ALA A 279 22.71 29.27 16.77
#